data_AF-A0A2M7MAV6-F1
#
_entry.id   AF-A0A2M7MAV6-F1
#
_cell.length_a   1.000
_cell.length_b   1.000
_cell.length_c   1.000
_cell.angle_alpha   90.00
_cell.angle_beta   90.00
_cell.angle_gamma   90.00
#
_symmetry.space_group_name_H-M   'P 1'
#
loop_
_entity.id
_entity.type
_entity.pdbx_description
1 polymer ?
#
loop_
_entity_poly.entity_id
_entity_poly.type
_entity_poly.pdbx_seq_one_letter_code
_entity_poly.pdbx_strand_id
1 'polypeptide(L)'
;MASVKFFRRYAEMEAWINNHPEGIIVSDKTPLLANLTMKENIALIDEVHRLMPVQESQQRASSLLAKLNLTTIEEKRVGTCSDLELFATMLLRAERMPREAIYIVLPLLLLGHADAIEQTLALLTLLDSQKDIFILELTSNRVHYQGQACHISD
;
A
#
# COMPACT_ATOMS: atom_id res chain seq x y z
N MET A 1 -0.09 -12.33 -6.85
CA MET A 1 -1.08 -12.84 -5.87
C MET A 1 -0.56 -12.50 -4.48
N ALA A 2 -1.39 -11.94 -3.60
CA ALA A 2 -0.94 -11.54 -2.26
C ALA A 2 -0.92 -12.73 -1.28
N SER A 3 0.09 -12.75 -0.42
CA SER A 3 0.22 -13.70 0.69
C SER A 3 -0.19 -13.02 1.99
N VAL A 4 -0.90 -13.72 2.88
CA VAL A 4 -1.32 -13.19 4.18
C VAL A 4 -0.59 -13.95 5.28
N LYS A 5 0.04 -13.20 6.20
CA LYS A 5 0.72 -13.76 7.37
C LYS A 5 0.09 -13.25 8.64
N PHE A 6 -0.29 -14.18 9.52
CA PHE A 6 -0.93 -13.86 10.79
C PHE A 6 0.06 -13.89 11.95
N PHE A 7 -0.11 -12.94 12.86
CA PHE A 7 0.70 -12.81 14.08
C PHE A 7 -0.22 -12.80 15.29
N ARG A 8 0.25 -13.29 16.45
CA ARG A 8 -0.59 -13.27 17.67
C ARG A 8 -0.61 -11.88 18.30
N ARG A 9 0.50 -11.16 18.16
CA ARG A 9 0.73 -9.85 18.77
C ARG A 9 1.49 -8.94 17.82
N TYR A 10 1.27 -7.64 17.98
CA TYR A 10 1.96 -6.61 17.19
C TYR A 10 3.49 -6.70 17.29
N ALA A 11 4.03 -6.97 18.48
CA ALA A 11 5.48 -7.13 18.67
C ALA A 11 6.10 -8.28 17.85
N GLU A 12 5.35 -9.36 17.60
CA GLU A 12 5.81 -10.48 16.76
C GLU A 12 5.86 -10.07 15.29
N MET A 13 4.88 -9.28 14.86
CA MET A 13 4.85 -8.70 13.51
C MET A 13 6.00 -7.71 13.30
N GLU A 14 6.24 -6.80 14.24
CA GLU A 14 7.37 -5.86 14.17
C GLU A 14 8.72 -6.61 14.14
N ALA A 15 8.89 -7.64 14.97
CA ALA A 15 10.08 -8.48 14.94
C ALA A 15 10.26 -9.17 13.58
N TRP A 16 9.17 -9.64 12.96
CA TRP A 16 9.22 -10.22 11.62
C TRP A 16 9.64 -9.17 10.58
N ILE A 17 9.02 -8.00 10.57
CA ILE A 17 9.37 -6.90 9.65
C ILE A 17 10.86 -6.53 9.77
N ASN A 18 11.37 -6.40 11.00
CA ASN A 18 12.79 -6.06 11.23
C ASN A 18 13.76 -7.13 10.72
N ASN A 19 13.33 -8.39 10.65
CA ASN A 19 14.11 -9.50 10.11
C ASN A 19 13.98 -9.66 8.58
N HIS A 20 13.14 -8.85 7.92
CA HIS A 20 12.87 -8.91 6.47
C HIS A 20 13.07 -7.53 5.82
N PRO A 21 14.30 -6.97 5.82
CA PRO A 21 14.58 -5.60 5.39
C PRO A 21 14.44 -5.36 3.86
N GLU A 22 14.16 -6.39 3.08
CA GLU A 22 13.92 -6.34 1.64
C GLU A 22 12.59 -5.69 1.25
N GLY A 23 11.64 -5.59 2.18
CA GLY A 23 10.32 -5.04 1.90
C GLY A 23 10.14 -3.58 2.26
N ILE A 24 9.19 -2.93 1.59
CA ILE A 24 8.67 -1.61 1.97
C ILE A 24 7.37 -1.76 2.76
N ILE A 25 7.22 -0.98 3.82
CA ILE A 25 6.04 -1.02 4.69
C ILE A 25 4.98 -0.04 4.20
N VAL A 26 3.73 -0.48 4.17
CA VAL A 26 2.52 0.34 4.08
C VAL A 26 1.76 0.20 5.40
N SER A 27 1.81 1.26 6.22
CA SER A 27 1.18 1.30 7.53
C SER A 27 0.82 2.74 7.95
N ASP A 28 0.18 2.88 9.10
CA ASP A 28 -0.15 4.14 9.76
C ASP A 28 1.11 4.92 10.17
N LYS A 29 2.23 4.20 10.37
CA LYS A 29 3.55 4.75 10.67
C LYS A 29 4.31 5.24 9.42
N THR A 30 3.78 5.03 8.22
CA THR A 30 4.39 5.50 6.95
C THR A 30 3.46 6.50 6.24
N PRO A 31 3.18 7.66 6.85
CA PRO A 31 2.17 8.58 6.34
C PRO A 31 2.57 9.23 5.00
N LEU A 32 1.55 9.74 4.31
CA LEU A 32 1.71 10.65 3.18
C LEU A 32 2.16 12.04 3.65
N LEU A 33 2.89 12.76 2.80
CA LEU A 33 3.27 14.13 3.06
C LEU A 33 2.07 15.05 2.83
N ALA A 34 1.57 15.65 3.91
CA ALA A 34 0.32 16.41 3.91
C ALA A 34 0.34 17.69 3.05
N ASN A 35 1.52 18.26 2.81
CA ASN A 35 1.70 19.44 1.98
C ASN A 35 1.75 19.15 0.47
N LEU A 36 1.88 17.87 0.09
CA LEU A 36 1.93 17.43 -1.30
C LEU A 36 0.56 16.91 -1.76
N THR A 37 0.28 17.04 -3.06
CA THR A 37 -0.85 16.36 -3.69
C THR A 37 -0.64 14.85 -3.72
N MET A 38 -1.68 14.06 -4.05
CA MET A 38 -1.53 12.60 -4.17
C MET A 38 -0.55 12.24 -5.30
N LYS A 39 -0.62 12.96 -6.43
CA LYS A 39 0.31 12.79 -7.54
C LYS A 39 1.75 13.08 -7.12
N GLU A 40 1.99 14.18 -6.42
CA GLU A 40 3.32 14.56 -5.92
C GLU A 40 3.86 13.53 -4.89
N ASN A 41 3.00 13.03 -4.00
CA ASN A 41 3.36 11.99 -3.04
C ASN A 41 3.92 10.72 -3.72
N ILE A 42 3.34 10.33 -4.86
CA ILE A 42 3.77 9.17 -5.64
C ILE A 42 5.04 9.52 -6.44
N ALA A 43 5.03 10.65 -7.15
CA ALA A 43 6.12 11.10 -8.01
C ALA A 43 7.45 11.26 -7.26
N LEU A 44 7.40 11.75 -6.02
CA LEU A 44 8.57 11.96 -5.18
C LEU A 44 9.44 10.71 -5.04
N ILE A 45 8.85 9.51 -5.07
CA ILE A 45 9.62 8.26 -4.98
C ILE A 45 10.52 8.09 -6.20
N ASP A 46 10.03 8.40 -7.41
CA ASP A 46 10.82 8.34 -8.65
C ASP A 46 11.88 9.44 -8.71
N GLU A 47 11.53 10.65 -8.29
CA GLU A 47 12.46 11.78 -8.24
C GLU A 47 13.66 11.47 -7.32
N VAL A 48 13.40 10.94 -6.13
CA VAL A 48 14.44 10.66 -5.13
C VAL A 48 15.24 9.41 -5.47
N HIS A 49 14.59 8.30 -5.79
CA HIS A 49 15.28 7.01 -5.92
C HIS A 49 15.79 6.70 -7.33
N ARG A 50 15.28 7.41 -8.36
CA ARG A 50 15.69 7.20 -9.75
C ARG A 50 16.26 8.44 -10.42
N LEU A 51 16.36 9.56 -9.70
CA LEU A 51 16.79 10.86 -10.24
C LEU A 51 15.97 11.28 -11.47
N MET A 52 14.70 10.88 -11.49
CA MET A 52 13.81 11.14 -12.62
C MET A 52 13.35 12.60 -12.62
N PRO A 53 13.32 13.28 -13.78
CA PRO A 53 12.82 14.65 -13.86
C PRO A 53 11.38 14.75 -13.35
N VAL A 54 11.07 15.84 -12.63
CA VAL A 54 9.77 16.09 -11.99
C VAL A 54 8.59 15.85 -12.95
N GLN A 55 8.65 16.39 -14.17
CA GLN A 55 7.56 16.23 -15.13
C GLN A 55 7.32 14.76 -15.51
N GLU A 56 8.40 13.99 -15.69
CA GLU A 56 8.30 12.57 -16.03
C GLU A 56 7.77 11.75 -14.85
N SER A 57 8.27 12.01 -13.64
CA SER A 57 7.81 11.38 -12.39
C SER A 57 6.32 11.62 -12.15
N GLN A 58 5.86 12.86 -12.34
CA GLN A 58 4.44 13.20 -12.20
C GLN A 58 3.57 12.56 -13.27
N GLN A 59 4.02 12.50 -14.53
CA GLN A 59 3.28 11.82 -15.60
C GLN A 59 3.13 10.31 -15.30
N ARG A 60 4.18 9.67 -14.76
CA ARG A 60 4.10 8.27 -14.31
C ARG A 60 3.15 8.11 -13.14
N ALA A 61 3.18 9.02 -12.16
CA ALA A 61 2.24 9.02 -11.04
C ALA A 61 0.77 9.13 -11.51
N SER A 62 0.45 10.05 -12.43
CA SER A 62 -0.90 10.15 -13.02
C SER A 62 -1.31 8.86 -13.74
N SER A 63 -0.39 8.24 -14.49
CA SER A 63 -0.68 6.96 -15.19
C SER A 63 -1.01 5.82 -14.21
N LEU A 64 -0.36 5.79 -13.05
CA LEU A 64 -0.63 4.80 -12.00
C LEU A 64 -1.97 5.05 -11.30
N LEU A 65 -2.28 6.32 -11.00
CA LEU A 65 -3.59 6.69 -10.47
C LEU A 65 -4.70 6.33 -11.47
N ALA A 66 -4.48 6.58 -12.76
CA ALA A 66 -5.41 6.16 -13.81
C ALA A 66 -5.62 4.64 -13.85
N LYS A 67 -4.56 3.84 -13.67
CA LYS A 67 -4.66 2.37 -13.59
C LYS A 67 -5.61 1.91 -12.48
N LEU A 68 -5.65 2.64 -11.36
CA LEU A 68 -6.53 2.35 -10.23
C LEU A 68 -7.89 3.09 -10.29
N ASN A 69 -8.20 3.77 -11.41
CA ASN A 69 -9.39 4.64 -11.55
C ASN A 69 -9.44 5.79 -10.53
N LEU A 70 -8.28 6.34 -10.15
CA LEU A 70 -8.11 7.39 -9.15
C LEU A 70 -7.61 8.72 -9.75
N THR A 71 -7.90 9.03 -11.01
CA THR A 71 -7.47 10.31 -11.63
C THR A 71 -8.07 11.53 -10.94
N THR A 72 -9.24 11.39 -10.33
CA THR A 72 -9.95 12.49 -9.65
C THR A 72 -9.25 12.97 -8.37
N ILE A 73 -8.27 12.24 -7.86
CA ILE A 73 -7.54 12.59 -6.63
C ILE A 73 -6.16 13.18 -6.88
N GLU A 74 -5.70 13.27 -8.13
CA GLU A 74 -4.33 13.67 -8.47
C GLU A 74 -3.88 14.95 -7.75
N GLU A 75 -4.75 15.96 -7.76
CA GLU A 75 -4.51 17.29 -7.18
C GLU A 75 -5.05 17.44 -5.75
N LYS A 76 -5.69 16.40 -5.20
CA LYS A 76 -6.16 16.40 -3.82
C LYS A 76 -4.99 16.30 -2.84
N ARG A 77 -5.20 16.82 -1.63
CA ARG A 77 -4.28 16.67 -0.48
C ARG A 77 -4.89 15.76 0.58
N VAL A 78 -4.06 15.30 1.51
CA VAL A 78 -4.42 14.30 2.54
C VAL A 78 -5.78 14.59 3.20
N GLY A 79 -6.02 15.83 3.64
CA GLY A 79 -7.27 16.22 4.32
C GLY A 79 -8.54 16.23 3.47
N THR A 80 -8.45 15.93 2.17
CA THR A 80 -9.58 15.90 1.22
C THR A 80 -9.80 14.52 0.60
N CYS A 81 -9.02 13.53 1.01
CA CYS A 81 -9.09 12.16 0.51
C CYS A 81 -9.79 11.23 1.52
N SER A 82 -10.45 10.19 1.03
CA SER A 82 -10.93 9.07 1.85
C SER A 82 -9.79 8.15 2.29
N ASP A 83 -10.02 7.31 3.29
CA ASP A 83 -9.02 6.34 3.77
C ASP A 83 -8.57 5.38 2.66
N LEU A 84 -9.48 4.98 1.77
CA LEU A 84 -9.15 4.16 0.59
C LEU A 84 -8.26 4.91 -0.42
N GLU A 85 -8.56 6.19 -0.69
CA GLU A 85 -7.75 7.03 -1.59
C GLU A 85 -6.34 7.24 -1.02
N LEU A 86 -6.23 7.45 0.30
CA LEU A 86 -4.95 7.55 1.01
C LEU A 86 -4.19 6.22 0.97
N PHE A 87 -4.86 5.10 1.25
CA PHE A 87 -4.30 3.76 1.21
C PHE A 87 -3.76 3.41 -0.19
N ALA A 88 -4.54 3.65 -1.23
CA ALA A 88 -4.12 3.43 -2.61
C ALA A 88 -2.89 4.27 -2.96
N THR A 89 -2.84 5.53 -2.51
CA THR A 89 -1.67 6.40 -2.72
C THR A 89 -0.42 5.89 -2.00
N MET A 90 -0.56 5.39 -0.76
CA MET A 90 0.55 4.74 -0.03
C MET A 90 1.03 3.47 -0.75
N LEU A 91 0.11 2.66 -1.26
CA LEU A 91 0.43 1.47 -2.02
C LEU A 91 1.16 1.80 -3.34
N LEU A 92 0.73 2.83 -4.05
CA LEU A 92 1.43 3.30 -5.25
C LEU A 92 2.84 3.80 -4.93
N ARG A 93 3.05 4.51 -3.81
CA ARG A 93 4.41 4.88 -3.35
C ARG A 93 5.28 3.64 -3.11
N ALA A 94 4.73 2.64 -2.43
CA ALA A 94 5.42 1.38 -2.14
C ALA A 94 5.77 0.60 -3.43
N GLU A 95 4.86 0.59 -4.40
CA GLU A 95 5.11 0.00 -5.72
C GLU A 95 6.30 0.66 -6.42
N ARG A 96 6.44 1.98 -6.28
CA ARG A 96 7.58 2.70 -6.85
C ARG A 96 8.88 2.51 -6.09
N MET A 97 8.91 2.00 -4.87
CA MET A 97 10.20 1.82 -4.18
C MET A 97 11.10 0.79 -4.88
N PRO A 98 12.44 0.89 -4.80
CA PRO A 98 13.37 -0.11 -5.35
C PRO A 98 13.53 -1.32 -4.41
N ARG A 99 12.39 -1.87 -3.95
CA ARG A 99 12.29 -3.01 -3.02
C ARG A 99 11.48 -4.11 -3.66
N GLU A 100 11.86 -5.36 -3.42
CA GLU A 100 11.26 -6.54 -4.07
C GLU A 100 9.92 -6.94 -3.44
N ALA A 101 9.67 -6.55 -2.19
CA ALA A 101 8.45 -6.86 -1.47
C ALA A 101 7.71 -5.61 -0.95
N ILE A 102 6.39 -5.72 -0.79
CA ILE A 102 5.52 -4.75 -0.11
C ILE A 102 4.86 -5.46 1.08
N TYR A 103 4.97 -4.86 2.26
CA TYR A 103 4.34 -5.32 3.50
C TYR A 103 3.20 -4.38 3.87
N ILE A 104 1.96 -4.83 3.68
CA ILE A 104 0.76 -4.10 4.07
C ILE A 104 0.41 -4.52 5.49
N VAL A 105 0.57 -3.60 6.43
CA VAL A 105 0.39 -3.87 7.86
C VAL A 105 -1.00 -3.46 8.30
N LEU A 106 -1.78 -4.43 8.80
CA LEU A 106 -3.10 -4.22 9.40
C LEU A 106 -4.06 -3.40 8.50
N PRO A 107 -4.35 -3.84 7.26
CA PRO A 107 -5.23 -3.09 6.36
C PRO A 107 -6.63 -2.84 6.93
N LEU A 108 -7.16 -3.76 7.76
CA LEU A 108 -8.42 -3.56 8.48
C LEU A 108 -8.37 -2.35 9.42
N LEU A 109 -7.24 -2.13 10.08
CA LEU A 109 -7.05 -0.96 10.95
C LEU A 109 -6.87 0.32 10.14
N LEU A 110 -6.17 0.25 9.01
CA LEU A 110 -5.93 1.39 8.12
C LEU A 110 -7.21 1.93 7.48
N LEU A 111 -8.09 1.03 7.05
CA LEU A 111 -9.30 1.37 6.33
C LEU A 111 -10.52 1.49 7.25
N GLY A 112 -10.52 0.81 8.41
CA GLY A 112 -11.53 1.00 9.45
C GLY A 112 -12.95 0.49 9.11
N HIS A 113 -13.12 -0.29 8.04
CA HIS A 113 -14.42 -0.80 7.60
C HIS A 113 -14.38 -2.30 7.26
N ALA A 114 -15.57 -2.93 7.20
CA ALA A 114 -15.71 -4.39 7.13
C ALA A 114 -15.24 -5.01 5.81
N ASP A 115 -15.34 -4.27 4.70
CA ASP A 115 -14.91 -4.66 3.36
C ASP A 115 -13.47 -4.24 3.04
N ALA A 116 -12.69 -3.80 4.04
CA ALA A 116 -11.29 -3.37 3.87
C ALA A 116 -10.41 -4.41 3.16
N ILE A 117 -10.62 -5.70 3.45
CA ILE A 117 -9.86 -6.80 2.84
C ILE A 117 -10.23 -6.96 1.37
N GLU A 118 -11.52 -6.91 1.04
CA GLU A 118 -12.00 -7.00 -0.33
C GLU A 118 -11.44 -5.84 -1.17
N GLN A 119 -11.54 -4.61 -0.66
CA GLN A 119 -11.00 -3.43 -1.33
C GLN A 119 -9.47 -3.50 -1.48
N THR A 120 -8.76 -3.97 -0.45
CA THR A 120 -7.31 -4.18 -0.51
C THR A 120 -6.96 -5.18 -1.63
N LEU A 121 -7.60 -6.34 -1.67
CA LEU A 121 -7.32 -7.37 -2.68
C LEU A 121 -7.72 -6.91 -4.09
N ALA A 122 -8.83 -6.17 -4.23
CA ALA A 122 -9.23 -5.56 -5.49
C ALA A 122 -8.18 -4.56 -6.00
N LEU A 123 -7.68 -3.68 -5.13
CA LEU A 123 -6.60 -2.75 -5.47
C LEU A 123 -5.32 -3.48 -5.88
N LEU A 124 -4.94 -4.55 -5.17
CA LEU A 124 -3.75 -5.33 -5.51
C LEU A 124 -3.90 -6.06 -6.86
N THR A 125 -5.12 -6.49 -7.19
CA THR A 125 -5.43 -7.08 -8.50
C THR A 125 -5.30 -6.06 -9.61
N LEU A 126 -5.83 -4.84 -9.41
CA LEU A 126 -5.68 -3.74 -10.38
C LEU A 126 -4.23 -3.25 -10.50
N LEU A 127 -3.50 -3.23 -9.38
CA LEU A 127 -2.10 -2.85 -9.34
C LEU A 127 -1.25 -3.79 -10.19
N ASP A 128 -1.57 -5.09 -10.19
CA ASP A 128 -0.86 -6.14 -10.93
C ASP A 128 0.66 -6.02 -10.76
N SER A 129 1.07 -5.92 -9.49
CA SER A 129 2.46 -5.73 -9.11
C SER A 129 3.28 -6.99 -9.40
N GLN A 130 4.52 -6.78 -9.83
CA GLN A 130 5.53 -7.84 -9.96
C GLN A 130 6.25 -8.11 -8.63
N LYS A 131 5.96 -7.35 -7.59
CA LYS A 131 6.55 -7.49 -6.26
C LYS A 131 5.83 -8.54 -5.44
N ASP A 132 6.55 -9.13 -4.51
CA ASP A 132 5.95 -9.97 -3.49
C ASP A 132 5.14 -9.11 -2.53
N ILE A 133 3.84 -9.37 -2.43
CA ILE A 133 2.95 -8.61 -1.53
C ILE A 133 2.57 -9.50 -0.36
N PHE A 134 2.92 -9.04 0.85
CA PHE A 134 2.53 -9.66 2.10
C PHE A 134 1.57 -8.75 2.86
N ILE A 135 0.39 -9.26 3.18
CA ILE A 135 -0.52 -8.65 4.13
C ILE A 135 -0.19 -9.22 5.51
N LEU A 136 0.22 -8.36 6.43
CA LEU A 136 0.60 -8.72 7.79
C LEU A 136 -0.54 -8.36 8.73
N GLU A 137 -1.09 -9.36 9.40
CA GLU A 137 -2.35 -9.21 10.12
C GLU A 137 -2.31 -9.86 11.52
N LEU A 138 -3.18 -9.43 12.43
CA LEU A 138 -3.37 -10.13 13.70
C LEU A 138 -4.26 -11.36 13.54
N THR A 139 -3.98 -12.40 14.31
CA THR A 139 -4.73 -13.67 14.29
C THR A 139 -6.22 -13.45 14.61
N SER A 140 -6.55 -12.44 15.42
CA SER A 140 -7.93 -12.02 15.71
C SER A 140 -8.73 -11.68 14.45
N ASN A 141 -8.06 -11.23 13.39
CA ASN A 141 -8.67 -10.77 12.16
C ASN A 141 -8.77 -11.87 11.09
N ARG A 142 -8.30 -13.09 11.37
CA ARG A 142 -8.26 -14.21 10.41
C ARG A 142 -9.62 -14.52 9.78
N VAL A 143 -10.70 -14.34 10.53
CA VAL A 143 -12.07 -14.56 10.05
C VAL A 143 -12.43 -13.70 8.83
N HIS A 144 -11.88 -12.48 8.73
CA HIS A 144 -12.15 -11.56 7.61
C HIS A 144 -11.52 -11.99 6.28
N TYR A 145 -10.59 -12.96 6.31
CA TYR A 145 -9.89 -13.47 5.14
C TYR A 145 -10.46 -14.82 4.67
N GLN A 146 -11.45 -15.38 5.37
CA GLN A 146 -12.08 -16.63 4.96
C GLN A 146 -12.86 -16.44 3.65
N GLY A 147 -12.60 -17.30 2.66
CA GLY A 147 -13.25 -17.23 1.35
C GLY A 147 -12.69 -16.16 0.41
N GLN A 148 -11.67 -15.40 0.83
CA GLN A 148 -11.02 -14.39 0.00
C GLN A 148 -9.96 -15.01 -0.92
N ALA A 149 -9.74 -14.41 -2.08
CA ALA A 149 -8.76 -14.85 -3.07
C ALA A 149 -7.32 -14.43 -2.68
N CYS A 150 -6.82 -14.95 -1.55
CA CYS A 150 -5.49 -14.70 -1.05
C CYS A 150 -4.82 -15.99 -0.54
N HIS A 151 -3.48 -16.06 -0.62
CA HIS A 151 -2.73 -17.20 -0.11
C HIS A 151 -2.40 -17.01 1.38
N ILE A 152 -3.00 -17.80 2.26
CA ILE A 152 -2.65 -17.77 3.68
C ILE A 152 -1.33 -18.53 3.89
N SER A 153 -0.33 -17.84 4.41
CA SER A 153 0.99 -18.39 4.72
C SER A 153 1.04 -18.70 6.22
N ASP A 154 1.25 -19.97 6.57
CA ASP A 154 1.44 -20.40 7.96
C ASP A 154 2.84 -20.01 8.51
#